data_AF-A0A836S193-F1
#
_entry.id   AF-A0A836S193-F1
#
_cell.length_a   1.000
_cell.length_b   1.000
_cell.length_c   1.000
_cell.angle_alpha   90.00
_cell.angle_beta   90.00
_cell.angle_gamma   90.00
#
_symmetry.space_group_name_H-M   'P 1'
#
loop_
_entity.id
_entity.type
_entity.pdbx_description
1 polymer ?
#
loop_
_entity_poly.entity_id
_entity_poly.type
_entity_poly.pdbx_seq_one_letter_code
_entity_poly.pdbx_strand_id
1 'polypeptide(L)' 'MERYSRQVPLIGVDGQRKLATSSALIVGVGGLGSAVALYLTAMGIGKL' A
#
# COMPACT_ATOMS: atom_id res chain seq x y z
N MET A 1 12.25 -4.41 -6.96
CA MET A 1 11.48 -3.17 -7.22
C MET A 1 10.69 -3.19 -8.52
N GLU A 2 10.85 -4.19 -9.39
CA GLU A 2 10.17 -4.27 -10.68
C GLU A 2 8.63 -4.12 -10.58
N ARG A 3 8.00 -4.77 -9.58
CA ARG A 3 6.56 -4.66 -9.30
C ARG A 3 6.06 -3.23 -9.08
N TYR A 4 6.88 -2.37 -8.47
CA TYR A 4 6.53 -0.98 -8.12
C TYR A 4 7.19 0.04 -9.07
N SER A 5 7.74 -0.41 -10.21
CA SER A 5 8.44 0.44 -11.18
C SER A 5 7.61 1.63 -11.67
N ARG A 6 6.28 1.50 -11.72
CA ARG A 6 5.35 2.61 -12.06
C ARG A 6 4.98 3.50 -10.88
N GLN A 7 5.16 3.04 -9.64
CA GLN A 7 4.83 3.77 -8.42
C GLN A 7 6.04 4.60 -7.92
N VAL A 8 7.25 4.06 -8.04
CA VAL A 8 8.50 4.71 -7.61
C VAL A 8 8.70 6.11 -8.23
N PRO A 9 8.38 6.37 -9.51
CA PRO A 9 8.46 7.72 -10.08
C PRO A 9 7.52 8.74 -9.42
N LEU A 10 6.45 8.29 -8.77
CA LEU A 10 5.42 9.16 -8.16
C LEU A 10 5.73 9.48 -6.69
N ILE A 11 6.23 8.50 -5.93
CA ILE A 11 6.45 8.64 -4.48
C ILE A 11 7.92 8.49 -4.06
N GLY A 12 8.81 8.26 -5.02
CA GLY A 12 10.22 7.99 -4.79
C GLY A 12 10.48 6.60 -4.20
N VAL A 13 11.75 6.20 -4.23
CA VAL A 13 12.22 4.96 -3.60
C VAL A 13 11.98 5.00 -2.08
N ASP A 14 12.23 6.14 -1.45
CA ASP A 14 12.04 6.30 -0.01
C ASP A 14 10.57 6.23 0.40
N GLY A 15 9.66 6.76 -0.42
CA GLY A 15 8.22 6.61 -0.21
C GLY A 15 7.79 5.15 -0.26
N GLN A 16 8.27 4.38 -1.24
CA GLN A 16 7.99 2.95 -1.33
C GLN A 16 8.56 2.17 -0.14
N ARG A 17 9.77 2.52 0.32
CA ARG A 17 10.39 1.91 1.51
C ARG A 17 9.59 2.21 2.78
N LYS A 18 9.10 3.45 2.93
CA LYS A 18 8.22 3.81 4.04
C LYS A 18 6.94 2.97 4.01
N LEU A 19 6.24 2.90 2.87
CA LEU A 19 5.03 2.06 2.73
C LEU A 19 5.28 0.60 3.13
N ALA A 20 6.39 0.01 2.66
CA ALA A 20 6.75 -1.37 2.96
C ALA A 20 7.01 -1.66 4.45
N THR A 21 7.26 -0.63 5.26
CA THR A 21 7.47 -0.74 6.72
C THR A 21 6.30 -0.22 7.55
N SER A 22 5.30 0.39 6.90
CA SER A 22 4.08 0.89 7.54
C SER A 22 3.07 -0.21 7.80
N SER A 23 2.17 0.04 8.76
CA SER A 23 0.98 -0.76 9.01
C SER A 23 -0.27 0.12 9.06
N ALA A 24 -1.42 -0.43 8.70
CA ALA A 24 -2.70 0.26 8.78
C ALA A 24 -3.79 -0.69 9.30
N LEU A 25 -4.65 -0.21 10.20
CA LEU A 25 -5.83 -0.96 10.66
C LEU A 25 -7.06 -0.49 9.89
N ILE A 26 -7.82 -1.42 9.33
CA ILE A 26 -9.10 -1.14 8.66
C ILE A 26 -10.24 -1.56 9.60
N VAL A 27 -11.01 -0.57 10.07
CA VAL A 27 -12.20 -0.83 10.90
C VAL A 27 -13.43 -0.89 10.01
N GLY A 28 -13.98 -2.10 9.86
CA GLY A 28 -15.12 -2.40 9.00
C GLY A 28 -14.69 -2.86 7.60
N VAL A 29 -14.92 -4.13 7.29
CA VAL A 29 -14.53 -4.77 6.02
C VAL A 29 -15.77 -5.07 5.17
N GLY A 30 -16.56 -4.02 4.92
CA GLY A 30 -17.66 -4.04 3.95
C GLY A 30 -17.16 -3.63 2.55
N GLY A 31 -18.06 -3.20 1.65
CA GLY A 31 -17.69 -2.85 0.27
C GLY A 31 -16.54 -1.83 0.14
N LEU A 32 -16.53 -0.81 1.00
CA LEU A 32 -15.47 0.21 1.02
C LEU A 32 -14.17 -0.30 1.66
N GLY A 33 -14.27 -0.96 2.82
CA GLY A 33 -13.10 -1.49 3.54
C GLY A 33 -12.33 -2.52 2.71
N SER A 34 -13.05 -3.38 1.98
CA SER A 34 -12.45 -4.35 1.06
C SER A 34 -11.72 -3.68 -0.11
N ALA A 35 -12.29 -2.62 -0.70
CA ALA A 35 -11.62 -1.88 -1.77
C ALA A 35 -10.34 -1.18 -1.26
N VAL A 36 -10.40 -0.55 -0.08
CA VAL A 36 -9.24 0.08 0.56
C VAL A 36 -8.13 -0.95 0.85
N ALA A 37 -8.48 -2.11 1.42
CA ALA A 37 -7.53 -3.19 1.69
C ALA A 37 -6.81 -3.65 0.42
N LEU A 38 -7.55 -3.79 -0.68
CA LEU A 38 -7.01 -4.20 -1.97
C LEU A 38 -5.99 -3.19 -2.50
N TYR A 39 -6.32 -1.88 -2.48
CA TYR A 39 -5.41 -0.85 -2.96
C TYR A 39 -4.17 -0.69 -2.08
N LEU A 40 -4.31 -0.68 -0.75
CA LEU A 40 -3.16 -0.59 0.17
C LEU A 40 -2.19 -1.77 -0.01
N THR A 41 -2.72 -2.98 -0.17
CA THR A 41 -1.91 -4.17 -0.46
C THR A 41 -1.22 -4.07 -1.81
N ALA A 42 -1.93 -3.62 -2.85
CA ALA A 42 -1.36 -3.44 -4.20
C ALA A 42 -0.24 -2.37 -4.24
N MET A 43 -0.34 -1.35 -3.39
CA MET A 43 0.71 -0.34 -3.20
C MET A 43 1.91 -0.85 -2.39
N GLY A 44 1.80 -2.01 -1.75
CA GLY A 44 2.90 -2.63 -1.00
C GLY A 44 3.02 -2.15 0.44
N ILE A 45 1.90 -1.90 1.12
CA ILE A 45 1.93 -1.70 2.57
C ILE A 45 2.50 -2.93 3.29
N GLY A 46 3.27 -2.72 4.35
CA GLY A 46 3.91 -3.81 5.09
C GLY A 46 2.91 -4.72 5.81
N LYS A 47 1.85 -4.15 6.38
CA LYS A 47 0.82 -4.89 7.11
C LYS A 47 -0.54 -4.19 7.10
N LEU A 48 -1.61 -4.97 6.95
CA LEU A 48 -2.99 -4.60 7.27
C LEU A 48 -3.44 -5.28 8.57
#